data_AF-A0A090TD67-F1
#
_entry.id   AF-A0A090TD67-F1
#
_cell.length_a   1.000
_cell.length_b   1.000
_cell.length_c   1.000
_cell.angle_alpha   90.00
_cell.angle_beta   90.00
_cell.angle_gamma   90.00
#
_symmetry.space_group_name_H-M   'P 1'
#
loop_
_entity.id
_entity.type
_entity.pdbx_description
1 polymer ?
#
loop_
_entity_poly.entity_id
_entity_poly.type
_entity_poly.pdbx_seq_one_letter_code
_entity_poly.pdbx_strand_id
1 'polypeptide(L)'
;MRLAQPKTAILISGIKRDIALVQRVPVDQASSVTVLDISMDKNQAALDELLEHDVPTTYIDHHKASAIPDSPYLDAHIDLNANTCTALIVDQQLQGQFRLWAITAAYGDNMLASAESLASDLGLSREQREALKELGTLVNYNGYGESLDDLHFDPVDLYQKLLAYHDPFDCLSDPSSPYHLLKAAFEQDEKALSAAQTRYESARLKVVLLPDSAAARRMSGTWINRLANESPNQAHVSLVPRTDASGEACYTVSVRAPLNNKQGAGEICSQFATGGGREAAGGINGLPESELARLIEVTEARYS
;
A
#
# COMPACT_ATOMS: atom_id res chain seq x y z
N MET A 1 -7.27 8.26 -13.35
CA MET A 1 -8.53 7.82 -14.00
C MET A 1 -9.66 8.85 -13.89
N ARG A 2 -10.21 9.18 -12.70
CA ARG A 2 -11.39 10.07 -12.62
C ARG A 2 -11.16 11.53 -13.04
N LEU A 3 -9.92 12.03 -13.01
CA LEU A 3 -9.58 13.30 -13.65
C LEU A 3 -9.77 13.26 -15.19
N ALA A 4 -9.49 12.11 -15.82
CA ALA A 4 -9.65 11.91 -17.27
C ALA A 4 -11.10 11.58 -17.65
N GLN A 5 -11.76 10.78 -16.80
CA GLN A 5 -13.10 10.26 -17.01
C GLN A 5 -13.95 10.53 -15.75
N PRO A 6 -14.41 11.77 -15.54
CA PRO A 6 -15.23 12.13 -14.39
C PRO A 6 -16.49 11.28 -14.34
N LYS A 7 -16.80 10.76 -13.15
CA LYS A 7 -17.98 9.92 -12.94
C LYS A 7 -18.45 10.04 -11.50
N THR A 8 -19.76 10.18 -11.33
CA THR A 8 -20.40 10.05 -10.02
C THR A 8 -20.44 8.57 -9.64
N ALA A 9 -19.90 8.23 -8.48
CA ALA A 9 -19.82 6.86 -7.99
C ALA A 9 -19.99 6.83 -6.48
N ILE A 10 -20.47 5.70 -5.96
CA ILE A 10 -20.33 5.36 -4.55
C ILE A 10 -18.88 4.93 -4.35
N LEU A 11 -18.18 5.60 -3.45
CA LEU A 11 -16.78 5.30 -3.15
C LEU A 11 -16.73 4.34 -1.97
N ILE A 12 -16.03 3.22 -2.15
CA ILE A 12 -15.82 2.20 -1.12
C ILE A 12 -14.32 2.09 -0.91
N SER A 13 -13.87 2.34 0.31
CA SER A 13 -12.47 2.25 0.70
C SER A 13 -12.34 1.89 2.17
N GLY A 14 -11.11 1.71 2.63
CA GLY A 14 -10.78 1.36 4.01
C GLY A 14 -9.30 1.60 4.30
N ILE A 15 -8.86 1.17 5.47
CA ILE A 15 -7.44 1.18 5.84
C ILE A 15 -6.62 0.27 4.89
N LYS A 16 -5.29 0.44 4.83
CA LYS A 16 -4.41 -0.29 3.89
C LYS A 16 -4.51 -1.82 3.97
N ARG A 17 -4.98 -2.37 5.09
CA ARG A 17 -5.17 -3.82 5.29
C ARG A 17 -6.58 -4.32 4.96
N ASP A 18 -7.54 -3.41 4.79
CA ASP A 18 -8.91 -3.71 4.41
C ASP A 18 -9.00 -3.90 2.89
N ILE A 19 -8.66 -5.12 2.44
CA ILE A 19 -8.49 -5.43 1.02
C ILE A 19 -9.63 -6.28 0.43
N ALA A 20 -10.61 -6.67 1.25
CA ALA A 20 -11.81 -7.40 0.82
C ALA A 20 -12.98 -6.41 0.69
N LEU A 21 -12.86 -5.46 -0.24
CA LEU A 21 -13.80 -4.34 -0.37
C LEU A 21 -14.93 -4.61 -1.38
N VAL A 22 -14.71 -5.51 -2.36
CA VAL A 22 -15.70 -5.78 -3.43
C VAL A 22 -17.00 -6.34 -2.85
N GLN A 23 -16.92 -7.11 -1.77
CA GLN A 23 -18.11 -7.64 -1.04
C GLN A 23 -19.03 -6.54 -0.47
N ARG A 24 -18.59 -5.28 -0.44
CA ARG A 24 -19.41 -4.14 0.02
C ARG A 24 -20.21 -3.50 -1.11
N VAL A 25 -20.00 -3.93 -2.36
CA VAL A 25 -20.74 -3.40 -3.51
C VAL A 25 -22.17 -3.94 -3.47
N PRO A 26 -23.20 -3.06 -3.48
CA PRO A 26 -24.58 -3.51 -3.61
C PRO A 26 -24.85 -3.93 -5.06
N VAL A 27 -24.71 -5.22 -5.35
CA VAL A 27 -24.78 -5.81 -6.70
C VAL A 27 -26.04 -5.36 -7.45
N ASP A 28 -27.21 -5.44 -6.81
CA ASP A 28 -28.50 -5.05 -7.41
C ASP A 28 -28.63 -3.57 -7.79
N GLN A 29 -27.74 -2.71 -7.28
CA GLN A 29 -27.77 -1.26 -7.52
C GLN A 29 -26.59 -0.80 -8.40
N ALA A 30 -25.62 -1.68 -8.66
CA ALA A 30 -24.41 -1.34 -9.37
C ALA A 30 -24.62 -1.40 -10.88
N SER A 31 -24.55 -0.26 -11.57
CA SER A 31 -24.55 -0.22 -13.04
C SER A 31 -23.19 -0.53 -13.66
N SER A 32 -22.12 -0.43 -12.85
CA SER A 32 -20.74 -0.80 -13.21
C SER A 32 -19.86 -0.67 -11.96
N VAL A 33 -18.75 -1.40 -11.92
CA VAL A 33 -17.76 -1.35 -10.84
C VAL A 33 -16.38 -1.02 -11.40
N THR A 34 -15.60 -0.23 -10.67
CA THR A 34 -14.15 -0.08 -10.93
C THR A 34 -13.39 -0.43 -9.67
N VAL A 35 -12.57 -1.49 -9.72
CA VAL A 35 -11.75 -1.96 -8.62
C VAL A 35 -10.30 -1.57 -8.87
N LEU A 36 -9.66 -0.99 -7.86
CA LEU A 36 -8.29 -0.49 -7.92
C LEU A 36 -7.50 -0.99 -6.71
N ASP A 37 -6.27 -1.46 -6.94
CA ASP A 37 -5.24 -1.66 -5.91
C ASP A 37 -5.57 -2.66 -4.78
N ILE A 38 -6.51 -3.57 -5.02
CA ILE A 38 -6.83 -4.68 -4.12
C ILE A 38 -6.81 -6.00 -4.87
N SER A 39 -6.22 -7.02 -4.25
CA SER A 39 -6.04 -8.35 -4.85
C SER A 39 -7.35 -8.98 -5.32
N MET A 40 -7.36 -9.44 -6.58
CA MET A 40 -8.47 -10.21 -7.15
C MET A 40 -8.73 -11.49 -6.36
N ASP A 41 -7.68 -12.22 -5.94
CA ASP A 41 -7.82 -13.44 -5.12
C ASP A 41 -8.62 -13.20 -3.85
N LYS A 42 -8.42 -12.05 -3.19
CA LYS A 42 -9.13 -11.71 -1.95
C LYS A 42 -10.59 -11.30 -2.18
N ASN A 43 -10.93 -10.96 -3.42
CA ASN A 43 -12.25 -10.49 -3.80
C ASN A 43 -12.97 -11.44 -4.78
N GLN A 44 -12.42 -12.64 -5.01
CA GLN A 44 -12.89 -13.57 -6.05
C GLN A 44 -14.39 -13.85 -5.95
N ALA A 45 -14.88 -14.27 -4.78
CA ALA A 45 -16.30 -14.61 -4.61
C ALA A 45 -17.24 -13.43 -4.88
N ALA A 46 -16.86 -12.23 -4.44
CA ALA A 46 -17.67 -11.03 -4.66
C ALA A 46 -17.56 -10.52 -6.11
N LEU A 47 -16.42 -10.74 -6.77
CA LEU A 47 -16.26 -10.48 -8.20
C LEU A 47 -17.14 -11.44 -9.02
N ASP A 48 -17.14 -12.73 -8.69
CA ASP A 48 -17.96 -13.73 -9.37
C ASP A 48 -19.44 -13.36 -9.27
N GLU A 49 -19.92 -12.94 -8.09
CA GLU A 49 -21.29 -12.46 -7.88
C GLU A 49 -21.65 -11.26 -8.78
N LEU A 50 -20.75 -10.28 -8.91
CA LEU A 50 -20.96 -9.14 -9.81
C LEU A 50 -21.07 -9.58 -11.27
N LEU A 51 -20.21 -10.51 -11.70
CA LEU A 51 -20.16 -10.99 -13.09
C LEU A 51 -21.37 -11.86 -13.43
N GLU A 52 -21.87 -12.66 -12.49
CA GLU A 52 -23.11 -13.45 -12.65
C GLU A 52 -24.37 -12.59 -12.78
N HIS A 53 -24.32 -11.35 -12.26
CA HIS A 53 -25.38 -10.35 -12.41
C HIS A 53 -25.14 -9.40 -13.60
N ASP A 54 -24.27 -9.79 -14.54
CA ASP A 54 -23.96 -9.02 -15.74
C ASP A 54 -23.42 -7.59 -15.43
N VAL A 55 -22.86 -7.35 -14.24
CA VAL A 55 -22.36 -6.02 -13.84
C VAL A 55 -21.00 -5.76 -14.47
N PRO A 56 -20.86 -4.76 -15.37
CA PRO A 56 -19.58 -4.45 -15.99
C PRO A 56 -18.55 -4.01 -14.95
N THR A 57 -17.43 -4.72 -14.89
CA THR A 57 -16.41 -4.55 -13.85
C THR A 57 -15.05 -4.33 -14.50
N THR A 58 -14.46 -3.15 -14.29
CA THR A 58 -13.06 -2.87 -14.62
C THR A 58 -12.20 -3.15 -13.40
N TYR A 59 -11.17 -3.97 -13.54
CA TYR A 59 -10.28 -4.36 -12.46
C TYR A 59 -8.84 -3.98 -12.82
N ILE A 60 -8.23 -3.04 -12.10
CA ILE A 60 -6.85 -2.60 -12.34
C ILE A 60 -6.05 -2.82 -11.07
N ASP A 61 -5.11 -3.75 -11.11
CA ASP A 61 -4.38 -4.14 -9.91
C ASP A 61 -3.02 -4.76 -10.25
N HIS A 62 -2.13 -4.75 -9.27
CA HIS A 62 -0.80 -5.35 -9.38
C HIS A 62 -0.54 -6.42 -8.31
N HIS A 63 -1.56 -6.75 -7.50
CA HIS A 63 -1.50 -7.82 -6.52
C HIS A 63 -1.97 -9.15 -7.11
N LYS A 64 -1.92 -10.20 -6.28
CA LYS A 64 -2.19 -11.58 -6.69
C LYS A 64 -3.57 -11.74 -7.34
N ALA A 65 -3.58 -12.36 -8.52
CA ALA A 65 -4.75 -12.78 -9.29
C ALA A 65 -4.47 -14.16 -9.92
N SER A 66 -4.68 -15.21 -9.14
CA SER A 66 -4.42 -16.61 -9.48
C SER A 66 -5.39 -17.16 -10.52
N ALA A 67 -6.63 -16.67 -10.50
CA ALA A 67 -7.67 -17.04 -11.44
C ALA A 67 -8.38 -15.77 -11.89
N ILE A 68 -8.21 -15.40 -13.16
CA ILE A 68 -8.95 -14.29 -13.76
C ILE A 68 -10.18 -14.89 -14.45
N PRO A 69 -11.42 -14.53 -14.04
CA PRO A 69 -12.63 -15.03 -14.68
C PRO A 69 -12.67 -14.75 -16.18
N ASP A 70 -13.10 -15.73 -16.96
CA ASP A 70 -13.43 -15.54 -18.37
C ASP A 70 -14.90 -15.09 -18.48
N SER A 71 -15.10 -13.76 -18.49
CA SER A 71 -16.44 -13.15 -18.54
C SER A 71 -16.43 -11.93 -19.47
N PRO A 72 -17.47 -11.74 -20.31
CA PRO A 72 -17.59 -10.55 -21.15
C PRO A 72 -17.83 -9.27 -20.33
N TYR A 73 -18.16 -9.39 -19.04
CA TYR A 73 -18.39 -8.26 -18.13
C TYR A 73 -17.14 -7.88 -17.33
N LEU A 74 -16.02 -8.58 -17.52
CA LEU A 74 -14.75 -8.28 -16.85
C LEU A 74 -13.75 -7.62 -17.82
N ASP A 75 -13.30 -6.43 -17.45
CA ASP A 75 -12.15 -5.75 -18.08
C ASP A 75 -10.98 -5.73 -17.08
N ALA A 76 -10.12 -6.76 -17.15
CA ALA A 76 -9.04 -6.97 -16.19
C ALA A 76 -7.67 -6.50 -16.72
N HIS A 77 -7.05 -5.57 -15.99
CA HIS A 77 -5.72 -5.01 -16.24
C HIS A 77 -4.80 -5.36 -15.07
N ILE A 78 -4.21 -6.56 -15.13
CA ILE A 78 -3.37 -7.11 -14.06
C ILE A 78 -1.90 -7.17 -14.50
N ASP A 79 -1.02 -6.53 -13.72
CA ASP A 79 0.43 -6.61 -13.92
C ASP A 79 1.14 -6.91 -12.59
N LEU A 80 1.67 -8.13 -12.44
CA LEU A 80 2.31 -8.59 -11.21
C LEU A 80 3.80 -8.19 -11.10
N ASN A 81 4.32 -7.35 -12.00
CA ASN A 81 5.71 -6.96 -11.99
C ASN A 81 6.09 -6.26 -10.67
N ALA A 82 7.19 -6.69 -10.04
CA ALA A 82 7.65 -6.14 -8.76
C ALA A 82 8.04 -4.64 -8.81
N ASN A 83 8.15 -4.05 -10.00
CA ASN A 83 8.48 -2.64 -10.24
C ASN A 83 7.29 -1.81 -10.75
N THR A 84 6.08 -2.36 -10.76
CA THR A 84 4.86 -1.60 -11.10
C THR A 84 3.99 -1.37 -9.87
N CYS A 85 3.04 -0.43 -9.99
CA CYS A 85 1.92 -0.27 -9.08
C CYS A 85 0.67 0.11 -9.87
N THR A 86 -0.50 0.04 -9.23
CA THR A 86 -1.80 0.31 -9.87
C THR A 86 -1.84 1.67 -10.59
N ALA A 87 -1.22 2.70 -10.00
CA ALA A 87 -1.16 4.03 -10.62
C ALA A 87 -0.34 4.06 -11.93
N LEU A 88 0.70 3.24 -12.05
CA LEU A 88 1.50 3.11 -13.26
C LEU A 88 0.76 2.36 -14.37
N ILE A 89 -0.06 1.36 -14.01
CA ILE A 89 -0.94 0.69 -14.97
C ILE A 89 -1.98 1.69 -15.51
N VAL A 90 -2.59 2.49 -14.62
CA VAL A 90 -3.53 3.56 -15.01
C VAL A 90 -2.85 4.64 -15.86
N ASP A 91 -1.60 5.01 -15.57
CA ASP A 91 -0.83 5.99 -16.35
C ASP A 91 -0.69 5.56 -17.81
N GLN A 92 -0.33 4.30 -18.04
CA GLN A 92 -0.19 3.73 -19.38
C GLN A 92 -1.51 3.76 -20.15
N GLN A 93 -2.63 3.36 -19.52
CA GLN A 93 -3.95 3.40 -20.14
C GLN A 93 -4.39 4.82 -20.52
N LEU A 94 -4.03 5.81 -19.69
CA LEU A 94 -4.32 7.22 -19.94
C LEU A 94 -3.24 7.91 -20.80
N GLN A 95 -2.31 7.15 -21.36
CA GLN A 95 -1.22 7.66 -22.20
C GLN A 95 -0.42 8.80 -21.52
N GLY A 96 -0.33 8.74 -20.19
CA GLY A 96 0.40 9.69 -19.37
C GLY A 96 -0.23 11.08 -19.24
N GLN A 97 -1.53 11.23 -19.49
CA GLN A 97 -2.25 12.51 -19.36
C GLN A 97 -2.11 13.15 -17.96
N PHE A 98 -1.98 12.33 -16.91
CA PHE A 98 -1.86 12.76 -15.51
C PHE A 98 -0.60 12.20 -14.83
N ARG A 99 0.50 12.12 -15.58
CA ARG A 99 1.69 11.37 -15.16
C ARG A 99 2.37 11.87 -13.89
N LEU A 100 2.21 13.13 -13.52
CA LEU A 100 2.68 13.64 -12.23
C LEU A 100 2.00 12.93 -11.04
N TRP A 101 0.70 12.63 -11.15
CA TRP A 101 -0.01 11.83 -10.14
C TRP A 101 0.46 10.38 -10.13
N ALA A 102 0.78 9.80 -11.28
CA ALA A 102 1.34 8.46 -11.36
C ALA A 102 2.72 8.37 -10.70
N ILE A 103 3.60 9.35 -10.94
CA ILE A 103 4.89 9.48 -10.28
C ILE A 103 4.72 9.61 -8.76
N THR A 104 3.82 10.47 -8.31
CA THR A 104 3.49 10.68 -6.89
C THR A 104 3.06 9.37 -6.22
N ALA A 105 2.12 8.64 -6.84
CA ALA A 105 1.66 7.37 -6.32
C ALA A 105 2.75 6.28 -6.34
N ALA A 106 3.58 6.24 -7.39
CA ALA A 106 4.72 5.32 -7.47
C ALA A 106 5.72 5.56 -6.33
N TYR A 107 6.01 6.82 -5.98
CA TYR A 107 6.81 7.11 -4.78
C TYR A 107 6.13 6.60 -3.50
N GLY A 108 4.83 6.83 -3.35
CA GLY A 108 4.05 6.37 -2.19
C GLY A 108 4.07 4.84 -1.99
N ASP A 109 3.99 4.08 -3.08
CA ASP A 109 4.08 2.61 -3.09
C ASP A 109 5.52 2.06 -3.05
N ASN A 110 6.50 2.95 -2.84
CA ASN A 110 7.92 2.62 -2.78
C ASN A 110 8.51 2.07 -4.10
N MET A 111 7.97 2.50 -5.24
CA MET A 111 8.47 2.22 -6.59
C MET A 111 9.47 3.28 -7.05
N LEU A 112 10.51 3.53 -6.24
CA LEU A 112 11.43 4.65 -6.45
C LEU A 112 12.07 4.65 -7.85
N ALA A 113 12.58 3.50 -8.31
CA ALA A 113 13.23 3.42 -9.63
C ALA A 113 12.28 3.78 -10.79
N SER A 114 11.03 3.31 -10.72
CA SER A 114 10.01 3.59 -11.74
C SER A 114 9.59 5.07 -11.70
N ALA A 115 9.41 5.62 -10.50
CA ALA A 115 9.12 7.03 -10.31
C ALA A 115 10.26 7.94 -10.82
N GLU A 116 11.52 7.62 -10.51
CA GLU A 116 12.70 8.35 -10.98
C GLU A 116 12.87 8.31 -12.50
N SER A 117 12.55 7.17 -13.13
CA SER A 117 12.58 7.05 -14.59
C SER A 117 11.57 8.01 -15.23
N LEU A 118 10.31 7.94 -14.82
CA LEU A 118 9.25 8.80 -15.35
C LEU A 118 9.49 10.29 -15.06
N ALA A 119 9.99 10.62 -13.87
CA ALA A 119 10.37 11.98 -13.51
C ALA A 119 11.52 12.51 -14.39
N SER A 120 12.44 11.63 -14.82
CA SER A 120 13.52 11.98 -15.75
C SER A 120 13.01 12.22 -17.16
N ASP A 121 12.09 11.40 -17.63
CA ASP A 121 11.47 11.57 -18.95
C ASP A 121 10.69 12.90 -19.04
N LEU A 122 10.11 13.37 -17.92
CA LEU A 122 9.45 14.67 -17.81
C LEU A 122 10.41 15.83 -17.52
N GLY A 123 11.71 15.57 -17.31
CA GLY A 123 12.69 16.61 -17.00
C GLY A 123 12.48 17.30 -15.65
N LEU A 124 11.87 16.63 -14.66
CA LEU A 124 11.60 17.21 -13.35
C LEU A 124 12.89 17.51 -12.59
N SER A 125 12.92 18.68 -11.94
CA SER A 125 14.01 19.09 -11.05
C SER A 125 14.09 18.19 -9.82
N ARG A 126 15.21 18.25 -9.10
CA ARG A 126 15.37 17.53 -7.83
C ARG A 126 14.31 17.95 -6.81
N GLU A 127 14.04 19.24 -6.70
CA GLU A 127 13.06 19.81 -5.77
C GLU A 127 11.65 19.32 -6.08
N GLN A 128 11.29 19.24 -7.37
CA GLN A 128 10.01 18.69 -7.81
C GLN A 128 9.88 17.20 -7.46
N ARG A 129 10.93 16.41 -7.70
CA ARG A 129 10.94 14.98 -7.36
C ARG A 129 10.75 14.74 -5.86
N GLU A 130 11.50 15.46 -5.03
CA GLU A 130 11.38 15.35 -3.58
C GLU A 130 9.98 15.77 -3.09
N ALA A 131 9.39 16.81 -3.69
CA ALA A 131 8.04 17.25 -3.33
C ALA A 131 6.97 16.21 -3.69
N LEU A 132 7.04 15.59 -4.89
CA LEU A 132 6.12 14.50 -5.27
C LEU A 132 6.33 13.25 -4.41
N LYS A 133 7.58 12.95 -4.06
CA LYS A 133 7.92 11.83 -3.18
C LYS A 133 7.38 12.02 -1.77
N GLU A 134 7.49 13.23 -1.23
CA GLU A 134 6.91 13.58 0.07
C GLU A 134 5.38 13.43 0.03
N LEU A 135 4.71 14.03 -0.96
CA LEU A 135 3.25 13.91 -1.12
C LEU A 135 2.80 12.45 -1.22
N GLY A 136 3.45 11.66 -2.07
CA GLY A 136 3.14 10.23 -2.22
C GLY A 136 3.32 9.45 -0.92
N THR A 137 4.41 9.73 -0.19
CA THR A 137 4.70 9.12 1.12
C THR A 137 3.61 9.46 2.14
N LEU A 138 3.17 10.72 2.19
CA LEU A 138 2.14 11.21 3.12
C LEU A 138 0.76 10.61 2.82
N VAL A 139 0.38 10.49 1.55
CA VAL A 139 -0.87 9.84 1.14
C VAL A 139 -0.86 8.35 1.52
N ASN A 140 0.24 7.65 1.25
CA ASN A 140 0.39 6.25 1.65
C ASN A 140 0.41 6.09 3.18
N TYR A 141 1.06 7.00 3.91
CA TYR A 141 1.07 7.04 5.38
C TYR A 141 -0.34 7.14 5.97
N ASN A 142 -1.22 7.97 5.39
CA ASN A 142 -2.62 8.04 5.81
C ASN A 142 -3.37 6.71 5.63
N GLY A 143 -2.86 5.75 4.85
CA GLY A 143 -3.51 4.44 4.74
C GLY A 143 -3.28 3.52 5.94
N TYR A 144 -2.27 3.75 6.76
CA TYR A 144 -1.88 2.81 7.82
C TYR A 144 -2.60 3.10 9.14
N GLY A 145 -3.12 2.05 9.78
CA GLY A 145 -3.83 2.11 11.05
C GLY A 145 -4.40 0.73 11.39
N GLU A 146 -4.95 0.55 12.59
CA GLU A 146 -5.76 -0.63 12.93
C GLU A 146 -7.25 -0.42 12.65
N SER A 147 -7.70 0.83 12.68
CA SER A 147 -9.08 1.24 12.37
C SER A 147 -9.09 2.57 11.63
N LEU A 148 -10.24 2.97 11.08
CA LEU A 148 -10.40 4.29 10.45
C LEU A 148 -10.13 5.43 11.43
N ASP A 149 -10.39 5.23 12.73
CA ASP A 149 -10.14 6.24 13.77
C ASP A 149 -8.64 6.51 13.99
N ASP A 150 -7.75 5.61 13.54
CA ASP A 150 -6.31 5.85 13.58
C ASP A 150 -5.85 6.82 12.49
N LEU A 151 -6.63 7.01 11.41
CA LEU A 151 -6.23 7.77 10.23
C LEU A 151 -6.49 9.27 10.43
N HIS A 152 -5.72 10.11 9.75
CA HIS A 152 -5.94 11.57 9.79
C HIS A 152 -7.09 12.00 8.89
N PHE A 153 -7.31 11.25 7.81
CA PHE A 153 -8.46 11.38 6.93
C PHE A 153 -9.08 10.02 6.68
N ASP A 154 -10.41 9.98 6.64
CA ASP A 154 -11.10 8.88 5.97
C ASP A 154 -10.57 8.77 4.52
N PRO A 155 -10.25 7.56 4.02
CA PRO A 155 -9.69 7.39 2.68
C PRO A 155 -10.57 7.95 1.55
N VAL A 156 -11.90 7.91 1.69
CA VAL A 156 -12.84 8.47 0.71
C VAL A 156 -12.74 9.99 0.71
N ASP A 157 -12.72 10.61 1.89
CA ASP A 157 -12.59 12.06 2.04
C ASP A 157 -11.23 12.55 1.50
N LEU A 158 -10.14 11.85 1.81
CA LEU A 158 -8.81 12.17 1.30
C LEU A 158 -8.79 12.10 -0.23
N TYR A 159 -9.32 11.02 -0.80
CA TYR A 159 -9.41 10.85 -2.24
C TYR A 159 -10.19 12.01 -2.91
N GLN A 160 -11.35 12.38 -2.36
CA GLN A 160 -12.16 13.47 -2.89
C GLN A 160 -11.45 14.83 -2.82
N LYS A 161 -10.74 15.10 -1.71
CA LYS A 161 -9.92 16.31 -1.57
C LYS A 161 -8.79 16.35 -2.59
N LEU A 162 -8.09 15.24 -2.80
CA LEU A 162 -7.00 15.15 -3.79
C LEU A 162 -7.52 15.25 -5.23
N LEU A 163 -8.72 14.74 -5.52
CA LEU A 163 -9.34 14.80 -6.83
C LEU A 163 -9.63 16.23 -7.30
N ALA A 164 -9.66 17.21 -6.39
CA ALA A 164 -9.81 18.63 -6.74
C ALA A 164 -8.60 19.21 -7.48
N TYR A 165 -7.45 18.53 -7.45
CA TYR A 165 -6.20 19.01 -8.05
C TYR A 165 -5.82 18.19 -9.28
N HIS A 166 -5.83 18.84 -10.46
CA HIS A 166 -5.38 18.21 -11.70
C HIS A 166 -3.87 17.94 -11.69
N ASP A 167 -3.10 18.83 -11.07
CA ASP A 167 -1.66 18.74 -10.88
C ASP A 167 -1.34 18.57 -9.37
N PRO A 168 -0.53 17.57 -8.97
CA PRO A 168 -0.11 17.43 -7.56
C PRO A 168 0.65 18.65 -7.01
N PHE A 169 1.28 19.48 -7.85
CA PHE A 169 1.92 20.73 -7.40
C PHE A 169 0.91 21.79 -6.95
N ASP A 170 -0.32 21.77 -7.48
CA ASP A 170 -1.39 22.64 -7.00
C ASP A 170 -1.81 22.24 -5.58
N CYS A 171 -1.88 20.93 -5.28
CA CYS A 171 -2.13 20.41 -3.94
C CYS A 171 -1.04 20.85 -2.96
N LEU A 172 0.23 20.80 -3.37
CA LEU A 172 1.36 21.25 -2.56
C LEU A 172 1.36 22.76 -2.28
N SER A 173 0.79 23.56 -3.20
CA SER A 173 0.79 25.03 -3.13
C SER A 173 -0.42 25.60 -2.38
N ASP A 174 -1.50 24.82 -2.25
CA ASP A 174 -2.72 25.22 -1.55
C ASP A 174 -2.61 24.98 -0.03
N PRO A 175 -2.60 26.03 0.80
CA PRO A 175 -2.48 25.91 2.26
C PRO A 175 -3.65 25.14 2.91
N SER A 176 -4.78 25.01 2.23
CA SER A 176 -5.96 24.29 2.71
C SER A 176 -6.00 22.81 2.27
N SER A 177 -5.03 22.38 1.48
CA SER A 177 -4.96 21.00 0.99
C SER A 177 -4.64 20.00 2.12
N PRO A 178 -4.99 18.72 1.94
CA PRO A 178 -4.65 17.68 2.91
C PRO A 178 -3.15 17.48 3.12
N TYR A 179 -2.29 17.94 2.19
CA TYR A 179 -0.84 17.79 2.28
C TYR A 179 -0.26 18.41 3.55
N HIS A 180 -0.65 19.63 3.90
CA HIS A 180 -0.06 20.33 5.05
C HIS A 180 -0.43 19.69 6.39
N LEU A 181 -1.66 19.19 6.52
CA LEU A 181 -2.10 18.46 7.71
C LEU A 181 -1.31 17.15 7.83
N LEU A 182 -1.26 16.36 6.75
CA LEU A 182 -0.54 15.09 6.75
C LEU A 182 0.96 15.28 7.03
N LYS A 183 1.58 16.31 6.47
CA LYS A 183 2.98 16.64 6.70
C LYS A 183 3.26 16.91 8.18
N ALA A 184 2.49 17.82 8.80
CA ALA A 184 2.66 18.14 10.22
C ALA A 184 2.44 16.92 11.12
N ALA A 185 1.43 16.10 10.79
CA ALA A 185 1.13 14.88 11.54
C ALA A 185 2.23 13.82 11.40
N PHE A 186 2.79 13.65 10.20
CA PHE A 186 3.91 12.75 9.94
C PHE A 186 5.15 13.14 10.74
N GLU A 187 5.52 14.42 10.73
CA GLU A 187 6.65 14.96 11.51
C GLU A 187 6.46 14.78 13.03
N GLN A 188 5.21 14.85 13.51
CA GLN A 188 4.88 14.60 14.90
C GLN A 188 5.01 13.10 15.25
N ASP A 189 4.44 12.23 14.42
CA ASP A 189 4.47 10.79 14.65
C ASP A 189 5.87 10.18 14.54
N GLU A 190 6.73 10.74 13.67
CA GLU A 190 8.11 10.29 13.52
C GLU A 190 8.88 10.36 14.85
N LYS A 191 8.60 11.36 15.70
CA LYS A 191 9.22 11.49 17.03
C LYS A 191 8.87 10.33 17.95
N ALA A 192 7.68 9.73 17.78
CA ALA A 192 7.25 8.58 18.57
C ALA A 192 8.10 7.33 18.30
N LEU A 193 8.73 7.23 17.12
CA LEU A 193 9.55 6.07 16.74
C LEU A 193 10.91 6.03 17.44
N SER A 194 11.29 7.06 18.20
CA SER A 194 12.52 7.09 18.99
C SER A 194 12.62 5.96 20.03
N ALA A 195 11.48 5.37 20.42
CA ALA A 195 11.42 4.23 21.33
C ALA A 195 11.46 2.86 20.62
N ALA A 196 11.65 2.82 19.29
CA ALA A 196 11.76 1.57 18.55
C ALA A 196 13.00 0.75 18.98
N GLN A 197 12.85 -0.57 19.04
CA GLN A 197 13.87 -1.48 19.57
C GLN A 197 14.24 -2.54 18.52
N THR A 198 15.53 -2.67 18.21
CA THR A 198 16.02 -3.80 17.43
C THR A 198 15.85 -5.09 18.23
N ARG A 199 15.05 -6.02 17.70
CA ARG A 199 14.83 -7.36 18.29
C ARG A 199 15.80 -8.38 17.74
N TYR A 200 16.24 -8.19 16.50
CA TYR A 200 17.23 -9.02 15.82
C TYR A 200 17.93 -8.23 14.73
N GLU A 201 19.22 -8.44 14.55
CA GLU A 201 19.99 -7.83 13.47
C GLU A 201 21.15 -8.73 13.03
N SER A 202 21.29 -8.87 11.73
CA SER A 202 22.39 -9.56 11.05
C SER A 202 22.75 -8.79 9.77
N ALA A 203 23.70 -9.31 8.98
CA ALA A 203 23.99 -8.76 7.66
C ALA A 203 22.81 -8.87 6.66
N ARG A 204 21.85 -9.77 6.91
CA ARG A 204 20.77 -10.14 5.99
C ARG A 204 19.39 -9.70 6.45
N LEU A 205 19.17 -9.57 7.75
CA LEU A 205 17.86 -9.25 8.31
C LEU A 205 17.97 -8.25 9.45
N LYS A 206 17.04 -7.31 9.47
CA LYS A 206 16.78 -6.43 10.61
C LYS A 206 15.33 -6.54 11.04
N VAL A 207 15.11 -6.87 12.31
CA VAL A 207 13.78 -6.95 12.93
C VAL A 207 13.66 -5.90 14.01
N VAL A 208 12.66 -5.03 13.90
CA VAL A 208 12.46 -3.92 14.82
C VAL A 208 11.05 -3.91 15.38
N LEU A 209 10.98 -3.80 16.70
CA LEU A 209 9.75 -3.58 17.45
C LEU A 209 9.48 -2.08 17.54
N LEU A 210 8.34 -1.66 17.02
CA LEU A 210 7.83 -0.30 17.16
C LEU A 210 7.05 -0.16 18.47
N PRO A 211 6.96 1.05 19.05
CA PRO A 211 6.21 1.26 20.29
C PRO A 211 4.71 1.03 20.09
N ASP A 212 4.01 0.61 21.14
CA ASP A 212 2.55 0.45 21.10
C ASP A 212 1.86 1.81 21.14
N SER A 213 1.66 2.39 19.95
CA SER A 213 1.02 3.70 19.80
C SER A 213 0.38 3.82 18.42
N ALA A 214 -0.68 4.64 18.32
CA ALA A 214 -1.31 4.95 17.03
C ALA A 214 -0.30 5.55 16.03
N ALA A 215 0.63 6.38 16.50
CA ALA A 215 1.72 6.95 15.70
C ALA A 215 2.58 5.87 15.05
N ALA A 216 3.02 4.86 15.82
CA ALA A 216 3.78 3.75 15.30
C ALA A 216 3.00 2.89 14.29
N ARG A 217 1.69 2.69 14.52
CA ARG A 217 0.81 1.97 13.58
C ARG A 217 0.76 2.68 12.23
N ARG A 218 0.51 3.99 12.23
CA ARG A 218 0.51 4.83 11.01
C ARG A 218 1.88 4.86 10.32
N MET A 219 2.96 4.98 11.09
CA MET A 219 4.31 5.06 10.54
C MET A 219 4.90 3.73 10.07
N SER A 220 4.31 2.60 10.48
CA SER A 220 4.91 1.26 10.29
C SER A 220 5.33 0.97 8.84
N GLY A 221 4.49 1.34 7.87
CA GLY A 221 4.72 1.12 6.45
C GLY A 221 5.78 2.04 5.83
N THR A 222 5.72 3.35 6.13
CA THR A 222 6.68 4.33 5.62
C THR A 222 8.05 4.13 6.23
N TRP A 223 8.10 3.80 7.52
CA TRP A 223 9.33 3.56 8.24
C TRP A 223 10.06 2.29 7.76
N ILE A 224 9.36 1.17 7.57
CA ILE A 224 10.00 -0.04 7.04
C ILE A 224 10.45 0.13 5.58
N ASN A 225 9.71 0.91 4.77
CA ASN A 225 10.14 1.27 3.43
C ASN A 225 11.45 2.09 3.47
N ARG A 226 11.56 3.05 4.39
CA ARG A 226 12.79 3.84 4.56
C ARG A 226 13.99 2.95 4.86
N LEU A 227 13.87 2.04 5.82
CA LEU A 227 14.96 1.12 6.15
C LEU A 227 15.38 0.24 4.96
N ALA A 228 14.42 -0.30 4.21
CA ALA A 228 14.70 -1.09 3.02
C ALA A 228 15.48 -0.30 1.96
N ASN A 229 15.22 1.01 1.83
CA ASN A 229 15.97 1.88 0.91
C ASN A 229 17.36 2.25 1.43
N GLU A 230 17.53 2.43 2.75
CA GLU A 230 18.83 2.72 3.37
C GLU A 230 19.77 1.50 3.35
N SER A 231 19.22 0.29 3.40
CA SER A 231 19.97 -0.97 3.41
C SER A 231 19.43 -1.96 2.34
N PRO A 232 19.70 -1.72 1.04
CA PRO A 232 19.06 -2.44 -0.07
C PRO A 232 19.40 -3.93 -0.20
N ASN A 233 20.45 -4.39 0.50
CA ASN A 233 20.83 -5.81 0.55
C ASN A 233 20.24 -6.55 1.77
N GLN A 234 19.55 -5.84 2.66
CA GLN A 234 19.04 -6.38 3.92
C GLN A 234 17.50 -6.47 3.85
N ALA A 235 16.95 -7.59 4.30
CA ALA A 235 15.53 -7.74 4.56
C ALA A 235 15.14 -7.01 5.85
N HIS A 236 13.94 -6.48 5.89
CA HIS A 236 13.45 -5.74 7.04
C HIS A 236 12.11 -6.27 7.52
N VAL A 237 11.95 -6.34 8.83
CA VAL A 237 10.71 -6.72 9.50
C VAL A 237 10.37 -5.68 10.56
N SER A 238 9.16 -5.14 10.51
CA SER A 238 8.61 -4.31 11.58
C SER A 238 7.54 -5.09 12.35
N LEU A 239 7.59 -4.98 13.67
CA LEU A 239 6.61 -5.53 14.59
C LEU A 239 5.89 -4.37 15.26
N VAL A 240 4.57 -4.32 15.14
CA VAL A 240 3.73 -3.36 15.87
C VAL A 240 2.88 -4.12 16.87
N PRO A 241 3.00 -3.85 18.17
CA PRO A 241 2.17 -4.48 19.19
C PRO A 241 0.68 -4.27 18.91
N ARG A 242 -0.10 -5.31 19.13
CA ARG A 242 -1.56 -5.28 19.09
C ARG A 242 -2.14 -6.32 20.03
N THR A 243 -3.46 -6.24 20.21
CA THR A 243 -4.24 -7.29 20.84
C THR A 243 -5.12 -7.96 19.78
N ASP A 244 -5.23 -9.29 19.80
CA ASP A 244 -6.14 -10.00 18.92
C ASP A 244 -7.58 -10.02 19.44
N ALA A 245 -8.48 -10.66 18.69
CA ALA A 245 -9.89 -10.74 19.05
C ALA A 245 -10.17 -11.56 20.33
N SER A 246 -9.25 -12.43 20.74
CA SER A 246 -9.32 -13.18 22.01
C SER A 246 -8.79 -12.41 23.21
N GLY A 247 -8.16 -11.25 23.00
CA GLY A 247 -7.52 -10.48 24.06
C GLY A 247 -6.05 -10.86 24.29
N GLU A 248 -5.45 -11.69 23.44
CA GLU A 248 -4.05 -12.08 23.55
C GLU A 248 -3.12 -11.09 22.84
N ALA A 249 -1.93 -10.88 23.41
CA ALA A 249 -0.93 -10.00 22.83
C ALA A 249 -0.29 -10.65 21.60
N CYS A 250 -0.23 -9.91 20.50
CA CYS A 250 0.43 -10.33 19.27
C CYS A 250 1.01 -9.12 18.52
N TYR A 251 1.56 -9.38 17.33
CA TYR A 251 2.11 -8.34 16.46
C TYR A 251 1.39 -8.26 15.13
N THR A 252 1.15 -7.04 14.68
CA THR A 252 1.07 -6.77 13.24
C THR A 252 2.48 -6.76 12.68
N VAL A 253 2.76 -7.62 11.70
CA VAL A 253 4.07 -7.75 11.07
C VAL A 253 4.02 -7.17 9.66
N SER A 254 5.06 -6.44 9.30
CA SER A 254 5.36 -6.11 7.90
C SER A 254 6.75 -6.61 7.54
N VAL A 255 6.88 -7.22 6.36
CA VAL A 255 8.15 -7.72 5.83
C VAL A 255 8.47 -6.99 4.53
N ARG A 256 9.72 -6.61 4.33
CA ARG A 256 10.27 -6.14 3.06
C ARG A 256 11.44 -7.03 2.67
N ALA A 257 11.39 -7.56 1.45
CA ALA A 257 12.53 -8.22 0.84
C ALA A 257 13.66 -7.20 0.59
N PRO A 258 14.93 -7.63 0.49
CA PRO A 258 16.01 -6.77 0.03
C PRO A 258 15.65 -6.16 -1.33
N LEU A 259 15.92 -4.87 -1.53
CA LEU A 259 15.62 -4.19 -2.80
C LEU A 259 16.43 -4.75 -3.98
N ASN A 260 17.60 -5.31 -3.72
CA ASN A 260 18.42 -5.99 -4.72
C ASN A 260 18.03 -7.47 -4.93
N ASN A 261 17.04 -7.97 -4.18
CA ASN A 261 16.51 -9.33 -4.24
C ASN A 261 15.01 -9.35 -3.87
N LYS A 262 14.18 -8.65 -4.67
CA LYS A 262 12.76 -8.38 -4.39
C LYS A 262 11.84 -9.60 -4.54
N GLN A 263 12.10 -10.67 -3.81
CA GLN A 263 11.35 -11.93 -3.91
C GLN A 263 11.14 -12.62 -2.57
N GLY A 264 10.05 -13.40 -2.46
CA GLY A 264 9.78 -14.31 -1.37
C GLY A 264 9.16 -13.71 -0.09
N ALA A 265 8.94 -12.40 0.01
CA ALA A 265 8.34 -11.81 1.21
C ALA A 265 6.91 -12.33 1.47
N GLY A 266 6.09 -12.41 0.42
CA GLY A 266 4.73 -12.96 0.50
C GLY A 266 4.72 -14.45 0.84
N GLU A 267 5.66 -15.22 0.29
CA GLU A 267 5.81 -16.67 0.57
C GLU A 267 6.18 -16.91 2.03
N ILE A 268 7.12 -16.14 2.58
CA ILE A 268 7.48 -16.19 4.02
C ILE A 268 6.23 -15.96 4.86
N CYS A 269 5.51 -14.85 4.62
CA CYS A 269 4.35 -14.51 5.42
C CYS A 269 3.23 -15.55 5.30
N SER A 270 3.04 -16.15 4.12
CA SER A 270 2.00 -17.17 3.89
C SER A 270 2.21 -18.46 4.70
N GLN A 271 3.38 -18.66 5.33
CA GLN A 271 3.63 -19.77 6.25
C GLN A 271 3.00 -19.58 7.64
N PHE A 272 2.41 -18.40 7.90
CA PHE A 272 1.77 -18.01 9.14
C PHE A 272 0.26 -17.80 8.93
N ALA A 273 -0.55 -18.09 9.96
CA ALA A 273 -2.01 -18.20 9.85
C ALA A 273 -2.71 -17.00 9.20
N THR A 274 -2.25 -15.79 9.49
CA THR A 274 -2.85 -14.54 8.98
C THR A 274 -1.94 -13.81 7.99
N GLY A 275 -0.97 -14.52 7.43
CA GLY A 275 0.06 -13.93 6.59
C GLY A 275 -0.18 -14.08 5.10
N GLY A 276 0.46 -13.18 4.35
CA GLY A 276 0.44 -13.17 2.89
C GLY A 276 1.19 -11.96 2.34
N GLY A 277 1.09 -11.75 1.03
CA GLY A 277 1.65 -10.59 0.36
C GLY A 277 2.16 -10.90 -1.04
N ARG A 278 3.13 -10.09 -1.46
CA ARG A 278 3.78 -10.11 -2.78
C ARG A 278 5.27 -10.38 -2.66
N GLU A 279 5.94 -10.56 -3.79
CA GLU A 279 7.38 -10.86 -3.87
C GLU A 279 8.25 -9.91 -3.02
N ALA A 280 8.04 -8.61 -3.14
CA ALA A 280 8.85 -7.60 -2.45
C ALA A 280 8.37 -7.23 -1.04
N ALA A 281 7.12 -7.55 -0.68
CA ALA A 281 6.49 -7.10 0.55
C ALA A 281 5.43 -8.08 1.06
N GLY A 282 5.50 -8.41 2.34
CA GLY A 282 4.53 -9.28 3.01
C GLY A 282 4.04 -8.69 4.31
N GLY A 283 3.01 -9.29 4.88
CA GLY A 283 2.54 -8.96 6.22
C GLY A 283 1.81 -10.11 6.90
N ILE A 284 1.72 -10.03 8.22
CA ILE A 284 0.99 -10.97 9.08
C ILE A 284 0.13 -10.10 10.01
N ASN A 285 -1.18 -10.37 10.09
CA ASN A 285 -2.08 -9.51 10.85
C ASN A 285 -2.02 -9.77 12.36
N GLY A 286 -1.68 -10.99 12.78
CA GLY A 286 -1.48 -11.36 14.18
C GLY A 286 -0.45 -12.48 14.28
N LEU A 287 0.77 -12.12 14.66
CA LEU A 287 1.86 -13.05 14.99
C LEU A 287 2.01 -13.12 16.52
N PRO A 288 1.77 -14.29 17.16
CA PRO A 288 2.04 -14.44 18.59
C PRO A 288 3.55 -14.38 18.87
N GLU A 289 3.95 -13.91 20.05
CA GLU A 289 5.37 -13.81 20.45
C GLU A 289 6.11 -15.17 20.35
N SER A 290 5.40 -16.28 20.58
CA SER A 290 5.95 -17.64 20.44
C SER A 290 6.42 -17.98 19.02
N GLU A 291 5.86 -17.36 17.99
CA GLU A 291 6.20 -17.60 16.58
C GLU A 291 7.29 -16.63 16.06
N LEU A 292 7.71 -15.63 16.86
CA LEU A 292 8.70 -14.63 16.43
C LEU A 292 10.06 -15.27 16.09
N ALA A 293 10.52 -16.22 16.88
CA ALA A 293 11.77 -16.94 16.62
C ALA A 293 11.72 -17.68 15.28
N ARG A 294 10.59 -18.34 14.99
CA ARG A 294 10.37 -19.03 13.71
C ARG A 294 10.33 -18.05 12.55
N LEU A 295 9.67 -16.90 12.68
CA LEU A 295 9.66 -15.85 11.65
C LEU A 295 11.08 -15.38 11.31
N ILE A 296 11.91 -15.12 12.33
CA ILE A 296 13.31 -14.72 12.13
C ILE A 296 14.07 -15.80 11.36
N GLU A 297 13.96 -17.06 11.78
CA GLU A 297 14.66 -18.20 11.17
C GLU A 297 14.29 -18.37 9.68
N VAL A 298 12.99 -18.42 9.35
CA VAL A 298 12.55 -18.61 7.96
C VAL A 298 12.92 -17.42 7.07
N THR A 299 12.93 -16.21 7.62
CA THR A 299 13.30 -15.00 6.88
C THR A 299 14.80 -14.97 6.62
N GLU A 300 15.63 -15.26 7.62
CA GLU A 300 17.09 -15.40 7.46
C GLU A 300 17.45 -16.45 6.41
N ALA A 301 16.83 -17.63 6.50
CA ALA A 301 17.09 -18.72 5.56
C ALA A 301 16.73 -18.34 4.12
N ARG A 302 15.66 -17.56 3.90
CA ARG A 302 15.20 -17.15 2.56
C ARG A 302 16.15 -16.17 1.85
N TYR A 303 16.90 -15.38 2.61
CA TYR A 303 17.84 -14.39 2.09
C TYR A 303 19.31 -14.75 2.39
N SER A 304 19.54 -16.04 2.67
CA SER A 304 20.88 -16.60 2.88
C SER A 304 21.67 -16.81 1.60
#